data_AF-D8LV62-F1
#
_entry.id   AF-D8LV62-F1
#
_cell.length_a   1.000
_cell.length_b   1.000
_cell.length_c   1.000
_cell.angle_alpha   90.00
_cell.angle_beta   90.00
_cell.angle_gamma   90.00
#
_symmetry.space_group_name_H-M   'P 1'
#
loop_
_entity.id
_entity.type
_entity.pdbx_description
1 polymer ?
#
loop_
_entity_poly.entity_id
_entity_poly.type
_entity_poly.pdbx_seq_one_letter_code
_entity_poly.pdbx_strand_id
1 'polypeptide(L)'
;MNVSRIQGAISYNEYLVRLDNENFPFVKTICYSTIGHRSCEVVRELLKKGVKAFSLEGGLIAWCGYEKGEIVDKNNNPTRLVHVFDPEYRPLFSSSYVCVY
;
A
#
# COMPACT_ATOMS: atom_id res chain seq x y z
N MET A 1 7.62 -12.80 -0.22
CA MET A 1 6.25 -13.33 -0.07
C MET A 1 5.27 -12.17 0.04
N ASN A 2 4.09 -12.27 -0.54
CA ASN A 2 3.04 -11.28 -0.35
C ASN A 2 2.17 -11.74 0.82
N VAL A 3 2.40 -11.18 2.01
CA VAL A 3 1.77 -11.66 3.26
C VAL A 3 0.47 -10.93 3.52
N SER A 4 0.43 -9.62 3.27
CA SER A 4 -0.74 -8.79 3.53
C SER A 4 -0.77 -7.52 2.68
N ARG A 5 -1.96 -6.95 2.52
CA ARG A 5 -2.17 -5.63 1.89
C ARG A 5 -3.39 -4.94 2.48
N ILE A 6 -3.52 -3.63 2.24
CA ILE A 6 -4.74 -2.91 2.55
C ILE A 6 -5.89 -3.52 1.72
N GLN A 7 -7.06 -3.70 2.33
CA GLN A 7 -8.21 -4.26 1.63
C GLN A 7 -8.55 -3.43 0.39
N GLY A 8 -8.79 -4.10 -0.75
CA GLY A 8 -9.06 -3.45 -2.04
C GLY A 8 -7.82 -2.95 -2.79
N ALA A 9 -6.62 -2.95 -2.17
CA ALA A 9 -5.40 -2.57 -2.88
C ALA A 9 -5.02 -3.60 -3.95
N ILE A 10 -4.51 -3.12 -5.08
CA ILE A 10 -3.91 -3.93 -6.15
C ILE A 10 -2.40 -3.70 -6.22
N SER A 11 -1.67 -4.60 -6.87
CA SER A 11 -0.24 -4.39 -7.09
C SER A 11 0.01 -3.24 -8.08
N TYR A 12 1.18 -2.61 -8.02
CA TYR A 12 1.53 -1.55 -8.98
C TYR A 12 1.57 -2.07 -10.43
N ASN A 13 2.05 -3.31 -10.64
CA ASN A 13 2.05 -3.92 -11.96
C ASN A 13 0.63 -4.15 -12.50
N GLU A 14 -0.28 -4.64 -11.65
CA GLU A 14 -1.70 -4.77 -11.99
C GLU A 14 -2.32 -3.41 -12.32
N TYR A 15 -1.99 -2.37 -11.54
CA TYR A 15 -2.44 -1.01 -11.81
C TYR A 15 -1.98 -0.50 -13.18
N LEU A 16 -0.72 -0.71 -13.57
CA LEU A 16 -0.20 -0.30 -14.87
C LEU A 16 -0.92 -1.01 -16.02
N VAL A 17 -1.12 -2.34 -15.91
CA VAL A 17 -1.88 -3.11 -16.89
C VAL A 17 -3.29 -2.54 -17.06
N ARG A 18 -3.96 -2.18 -15.95
CA ARG A 18 -5.29 -1.56 -16.02
C ARG A 18 -5.25 -0.15 -16.62
N LEU A 19 -4.26 0.67 -16.26
CA LEU A 19 -4.10 2.03 -16.77
C LEU A 19 -3.94 2.06 -18.31
N ASP A 20 -3.25 1.07 -18.88
CA ASP A 20 -3.01 0.99 -20.32
C ASP A 20 -4.24 0.45 -21.09
N ASN A 21 -5.07 -0.39 -20.48
CA ASN A 21 -6.19 -1.07 -21.13
C ASN A 21 -7.55 -0.40 -20.88
N GLU A 22 -7.71 0.20 -19.71
CA GLU A 22 -8.95 0.80 -19.25
C GLU A 22 -8.73 2.32 -19.25
N ASN A 23 -9.41 3.01 -20.17
CA ASN A 23 -9.32 4.45 -20.29
C ASN A 23 -9.93 5.06 -19.01
N PHE A 24 -9.09 5.34 -18.00
CA PHE A 24 -9.46 5.78 -16.66
C PHE A 24 -9.25 7.29 -16.45
N PRO A 25 -9.95 8.19 -17.18
CA PRO A 25 -10.01 9.55 -16.70
C PRO A 25 -10.82 9.51 -15.40
N PHE A 26 -10.35 10.18 -14.35
CA PHE A 26 -11.06 10.46 -13.07
C PHE A 26 -10.90 9.48 -11.89
N VAL A 27 -10.12 8.40 -11.96
CA VAL A 27 -9.85 7.60 -10.76
C VAL A 27 -8.78 8.28 -9.90
N LYS A 28 -9.19 8.71 -8.69
CA LYS A 28 -8.24 9.14 -7.65
C LYS A 28 -7.34 7.96 -7.29
N THR A 29 -6.08 8.00 -7.72
CA THR A 29 -5.11 6.94 -7.46
C THR A 29 -4.44 7.19 -6.11
N ILE A 30 -4.48 6.21 -5.20
CA ILE A 30 -3.80 6.29 -3.90
C ILE A 30 -2.74 5.19 -3.86
N CYS A 31 -1.47 5.58 -3.81
CA CYS A 31 -0.33 4.68 -3.68
C CYS A 31 0.09 4.61 -2.22
N TYR A 32 0.56 3.44 -1.77
CA TYR A 32 1.20 3.33 -0.47
C TYR A 32 2.41 2.40 -0.54
N SER A 33 3.30 2.59 0.41
CA SER A 33 4.42 1.70 0.70
C SER A 33 4.54 1.59 2.22
N THR A 34 5.60 0.97 2.75
CA THR A 34 5.77 0.80 4.20
C THR A 34 5.69 2.13 4.95
N ILE A 35 6.51 3.11 4.54
CA ILE A 35 6.63 4.45 5.17
C ILE A 35 6.30 5.61 4.22
N GLY A 36 5.89 5.33 2.98
CA GLY A 36 5.55 6.36 1.99
C GLY A 36 6.65 6.71 0.98
N HIS A 37 7.92 6.36 1.21
CA HIS A 37 9.03 6.74 0.32
C HIS A 37 8.82 6.26 -1.13
N ARG A 38 8.69 4.94 -1.33
CA ARG A 38 8.52 4.32 -2.66
C ARG A 38 7.23 4.77 -3.34
N SER A 39 6.16 4.98 -2.57
CA SER A 39 4.89 5.44 -3.12
C SER A 39 4.95 6.90 -3.58
N CYS A 40 5.72 7.77 -2.92
CA CYS A 40 5.97 9.13 -3.40
C CYS A 40 6.70 9.15 -4.74
N GLU A 41 7.69 8.27 -4.95
CA GLU A 41 8.38 8.15 -6.24
C GLU A 41 7.42 7.71 -7.35
N VAL A 42 6.60 6.69 -7.10
CA VAL A 42 5.57 6.24 -8.04
C VAL A 42 4.59 7.37 -8.37
N VAL A 43 4.13 8.12 -7.36
CA VAL A 43 3.20 9.25 -7.55
C VAL A 43 3.81 10.34 -8.43
N ARG A 44 5.11 10.66 -8.27
CA ARG A 44 5.79 11.62 -9.15
C ARG A 44 5.75 11.18 -10.62
N GLU A 45 5.97 9.90 -10.91
CA GLU A 45 5.90 9.38 -12.27
C GLU A 45 4.48 9.36 -12.83
N LEU A 46 3.48 9.03 -12.01
CA LEU A 46 2.08 9.07 -12.42
C LEU A 46 1.60 10.51 -12.71
N LEU A 47 2.01 11.48 -11.89
CA LEU A 47 1.68 12.89 -12.12
C LEU A 47 2.26 13.41 -13.45
N LYS A 48 3.48 12.98 -13.84
CA LYS A 48 4.07 13.30 -15.15
C LYS A 48 3.25 12.76 -16.32
N LYS A 49 2.50 11.66 -16.11
CA LYS A 49 1.58 11.06 -17.09
C LYS A 49 0.18 11.68 -17.06
N GLY A 50 -0.05 12.74 -16.27
CA GLY A 50 -1.35 13.38 -16.13
C GLY A 50 -2.33 12.64 -15.20
N VAL A 51 -1.87 11.63 -14.47
CA VAL A 51 -2.70 10.86 -13.53
C VAL A 51 -2.84 11.62 -12.22
N LYS A 52 -4.08 11.75 -11.71
CA LYS A 52 -4.36 12.32 -10.39
C LYS A 52 -4.03 11.30 -9.28
N ALA A 53 -2.76 11.28 -8.85
CA ALA A 53 -2.22 10.33 -7.88
C ALA A 53 -1.79 10.99 -6.55
N PHE A 54 -1.89 10.23 -5.45
CA PHE A 54 -1.53 10.65 -4.09
C PHE A 54 -0.77 9.53 -3.37
N SER A 55 0.19 9.87 -2.51
CA SER A 55 0.78 8.91 -1.58
C SER A 55 -0.01 8.91 -0.29
N LEU A 56 -0.31 7.74 0.26
CA LEU A 56 -0.86 7.59 1.60
C LEU A 56 0.19 8.06 2.61
N GLU A 57 -0.15 9.08 3.38
CA GLU A 57 0.72 9.64 4.43
C GLU A 57 1.02 8.59 5.49
N GLY A 58 2.30 8.48 5.88
CA GLY A 58 2.79 7.48 6.84
C GLY A 58 2.72 6.01 6.36
N GLY A 59 2.19 5.76 5.16
CA GLY A 59 2.18 4.44 4.53
C GLY A 59 1.40 3.38 5.31
N LEU A 60 1.83 2.12 5.13
CA LEU A 60 1.22 0.96 5.79
C LEU A 60 1.38 1.02 7.31
N ILE A 61 2.47 1.59 7.82
CA ILE A 61 2.71 1.74 9.26
C ILE A 61 1.62 2.62 9.88
N ALA A 62 1.41 3.82 9.33
CA ALA A 62 0.35 4.69 9.82
C ALA A 62 -1.04 4.08 9.63
N TRP A 63 -1.28 3.40 8.50
CA TRP A 63 -2.53 2.66 8.26
C TRP A 63 -2.83 1.69 9.41
N CYS A 64 -1.87 0.82 9.75
CA CYS A 64 -1.99 -0.14 10.84
C CYS A 64 -2.07 0.51 12.24
N GLY A 65 -1.67 1.77 12.38
CA GLY A 65 -1.81 2.54 13.61
C GLY A 65 -3.23 3.06 13.87
N TYR A 66 -4.09 3.15 12.85
CA TYR A 66 -5.48 3.57 13.03
C TYR A 66 -6.36 2.45 13.60
N GLU A 67 -7.38 2.82 14.39
CA GLU A 67 -8.34 1.85 14.97
C GLU A 67 -8.98 0.93 13.92
N LYS A 68 -9.11 1.39 12.67
CA LYS A 68 -9.67 0.66 11.53
C LYS A 68 -8.62 0.25 10.48
N GLY A 69 -7.36 0.09 10.87
CA GLY A 69 -6.22 -0.27 10.02
C GLY A 69 -6.26 -1.68 9.43
N GLU A 70 -7.37 -2.10 8.85
CA GLU A 70 -7.58 -3.48 8.40
C GLU A 70 -6.68 -3.83 7.20
N ILE A 71 -6.09 -5.01 7.25
CA ILE A 71 -5.30 -5.60 6.18
C ILE A 71 -5.81 -7.01 5.92
N VAL A 72 -5.62 -7.47 4.69
CA VAL A 72 -6.04 -8.78 4.23
C VAL A 72 -4.86 -9.58 3.71
N ASP A 73 -4.95 -10.90 3.81
CA ASP A 73 -4.01 -11.83 3.20
C ASP A 73 -4.21 -11.91 1.67
N LYS A 74 -3.44 -12.80 1.02
CA LYS A 74 -3.55 -13.06 -0.42
C LYS A 74 -4.94 -13.58 -0.87
N ASN A 75 -5.70 -14.17 0.04
CA ASN A 75 -7.02 -14.74 -0.19
C ASN A 75 -8.16 -13.77 0.19
N ASN A 76 -7.84 -12.51 0.51
CA ASN A 76 -8.77 -11.49 1.04
C ASN A 76 -9.32 -11.77 2.45
N ASN A 77 -8.73 -12.69 3.22
CA ASN A 77 -9.13 -12.87 4.62
C ASN A 77 -8.49 -11.81 5.51
N PRO A 78 -9.19 -11.28 6.53
CA PRO A 78 -8.58 -10.39 7.52
C PRO A 78 -7.35 -11.02 8.17
N THR A 79 -6.29 -10.24 8.31
CA THR A 79 -5.04 -10.71 8.93
C THR A 79 -4.39 -9.64 9.79
N ARG A 80 -3.50 -10.07 10.69
CA ARG A 80 -2.59 -9.21 11.46
C ARG A 80 -1.13 -9.47 11.11
N LEU A 81 -0.85 -10.37 10.16
CA LEU A 81 0.50 -10.62 9.68
C LEU A 81 0.92 -9.48 8.75
N VAL A 82 2.10 -8.91 8.98
CA VAL A 82 2.69 -7.87 8.12
C VAL A 82 4.09 -8.28 7.74
N HIS A 83 4.38 -8.33 6.44
CA HIS A 83 5.75 -8.50 5.99
C HIS A 83 6.53 -7.20 6.16
N VAL A 84 7.60 -7.26 6.93
CA VAL A 84 8.48 -6.14 7.21
C VAL A 84 9.81 -6.42 6.50
N PHE A 85 10.16 -5.56 5.54
CA PHE A 85 11.40 -5.71 4.79
C PHE A 85 12.64 -5.39 5.64
N ASP A 86 12.53 -4.41 6.52
CA ASP A 86 13.61 -3.94 7.39
C ASP A 86 13.19 -4.05 8.86
N PRO A 87 13.86 -4.87 9.68
CA PRO A 87 13.58 -5.00 11.10
C PRO A 87 13.53 -3.68 11.88
N GLU A 88 14.19 -2.62 11.42
CA GLU A 88 14.11 -1.29 12.04
C GLU A 88 12.69 -0.70 12.04
N TYR A 89 11.81 -1.14 11.12
CA TYR A 89 10.41 -0.71 11.11
C TYR A 89 9.53 -1.47 12.12
N ARG A 90 10.01 -2.56 12.72
CA ARG A 90 9.23 -3.37 13.66
C ARG A 90 8.63 -2.56 14.82
N PRO A 91 9.39 -1.68 15.51
CA PRO A 91 8.87 -0.92 16.66
C PRO A 91 7.78 0.09 16.30
N LEU A 92 7.63 0.42 15.01
CA LEU A 92 6.64 1.39 14.53
C LEU A 92 5.25 0.77 14.33
N PHE A 93 5.14 -0.56 14.26
CA PHE A 93 3.86 -1.25 14.19
C PHE A 93 3.26 -1.44 15.59
N SER A 94 1.94 -1.23 15.69
CA SER A 94 1.17 -1.58 16.89
C SER A 94 1.39 -3.05 17.28
N SER A 95 1.37 -3.33 18.59
CA SER A 95 1.54 -4.67 19.15
C SER A 95 0.44 -5.65 18.71
N SER A 96 -0.67 -5.16 18.16
CA SER A 96 -1.73 -5.97 17.56
C SER A 96 -1.35 -6.63 16.23
N TYR A 97 -0.21 -6.26 15.63
CA TYR A 97 0.32 -6.86 14.40
C TYR A 97 1.52 -7.76 14.66
N VAL A 98 1.58 -8.85 13.91
CA VAL A 98 2.68 -9.81 13.91
C VAL A 98 3.54 -9.54 12.68
N CYS A 99 4.73 -9.01 12.90
CA CYS A 99 5.69 -8.74 11.83
C CYS A 99 6.43 -10.04 11.46
N VAL A 100 6.47 -10.34 10.16
CA VAL A 100 7.22 -11.44 9.56
C VAL A 100 8.24 -10.88 8.58
N TYR A 101 9.32 -11.61 8.32
CA TYR A 101 10.47 -11.17 7.52
C TYR A 101 10.72 -12.11 6.35
#